data_AF-A0A6A6IGD5-F1
#
_entry.id   AF-A0A6A6IGD5-F1
#
_cell.length_a   1.000
_cell.length_b   1.000
_cell.length_c   1.000
_cell.angle_alpha   90.00
_cell.angle_beta   90.00
_cell.angle_gamma   90.00
#
_symmetry.space_group_name_H-M   'P 1'
#
loop_
_entity.id
_entity.type
_entity.pdbx_description
1 polymer ?
#
loop_
_entity_poly.entity_id
_entity_poly.type
_entity_poly.pdbx_seq_one_letter_code
_entity_poly.pdbx_strand_id
1 'polypeptide(L)'
;MSRSENATTPTVSKNPAAPAPTGPEKKRTEVTAPAILSPTPSQTTASPSASDNPVTQSPSALKFPGSVETIKITTAEPMKQQAKKARTQSPVVEQEVDDLLQMSRPHRQTLFEGPQMVIYVGEKSVPNVAKRAAMAASRMLNDHFRKKPESLEYSFEAGFVDLAAIRTLLVTWPLQSSKEFQAGEVPFQDTFEENMALLRAARFLGMERYTKTILKYHLDYLKTSLPEYSEIDTVERMATSDKDPLWTSMVNHLTHSRFKGFIPDPEEFAAFLDKHPKLKAAMEAADEFFKNSAAKEREKKDQRRPAEQKAGENARHQRWQKNKKRRERESATAESL
;
A
#
# COMPACT_ATOMS: atom_id res chain seq x y z
N MET A 1 13.78 -25.28 63.89
CA MET A 1 12.51 -25.54 63.18
C MET A 1 12.67 -24.94 61.79
N SER A 2 13.31 -25.63 60.85
CA SER A 2 12.81 -26.70 59.98
C SER A 2 12.78 -26.14 58.56
N ARG A 3 13.79 -26.56 57.79
CA ARG A 3 13.96 -26.33 56.35
C ARG A 3 12.82 -26.98 55.56
N SER A 4 12.48 -26.42 54.42
CA SER A 4 11.90 -27.18 53.30
C SER A 4 12.31 -26.51 51.99
N GLU A 5 13.34 -27.08 51.39
CA GLU A 5 13.77 -26.88 50.02
C GLU A 5 12.90 -27.78 49.13
N ASN A 6 12.18 -27.22 48.17
CA ASN A 6 11.50 -28.01 47.13
C ASN A 6 12.31 -27.92 45.84
N ALA A 7 12.99 -29.02 45.53
CA ALA A 7 13.66 -29.27 44.27
C ALA A 7 12.64 -29.76 43.23
N THR A 8 12.51 -29.04 42.13
CA THR A 8 11.68 -29.44 40.98
C THR A 8 12.58 -30.03 39.90
N THR A 9 12.47 -31.33 39.68
CA THR A 9 13.12 -32.08 38.59
C THR A 9 12.46 -31.80 37.23
N PRO A 10 13.21 -31.66 36.13
CA PRO A 10 12.64 -31.57 34.79
C PRO A 10 12.38 -32.97 34.20
N THR A 11 11.11 -33.23 33.87
CA THR A 11 10.67 -34.43 33.15
C THR A 11 10.96 -34.30 31.66
N VAL A 12 11.88 -35.11 31.16
CA VAL A 12 12.17 -35.27 29.72
C VAL A 12 11.05 -36.08 29.07
N SER A 13 10.20 -35.41 28.30
CA SER A 13 9.15 -36.05 27.49
C SER A 13 9.70 -36.41 26.11
N LYS A 14 9.83 -37.71 25.85
CA LYS A 14 10.19 -38.32 24.56
C LYS A 14 8.96 -38.30 23.65
N ASN A 15 8.96 -37.45 22.63
CA ASN A 15 7.96 -37.49 21.55
C ASN A 15 8.32 -38.60 20.53
N PRO A 16 7.39 -39.50 20.18
CA PRO A 16 7.59 -40.47 19.11
C PRO A 16 7.46 -39.83 17.72
N ALA A 17 8.27 -40.36 16.81
CA ALA A 17 8.43 -39.94 15.43
C ALA A 17 7.12 -40.01 14.62
N ALA A 18 6.82 -38.94 13.88
CA ALA A 18 5.76 -38.90 12.89
C ALA A 18 6.22 -39.56 11.57
N PRO A 19 5.36 -40.36 10.91
CA PRO A 19 5.67 -40.97 9.62
C PRO A 19 5.66 -39.95 8.47
N ALA A 20 6.60 -40.12 7.55
CA ALA A 20 6.81 -39.29 6.37
C ALA A 20 5.62 -39.37 5.38
N PRO A 21 5.21 -38.24 4.76
CA PRO A 21 4.26 -38.25 3.66
C PRO A 21 4.94 -38.64 2.35
N THR A 22 4.62 -39.83 1.84
CA THR A 22 4.86 -40.24 0.44
C THR A 22 4.00 -39.39 -0.49
N GLY A 23 4.61 -38.42 -1.17
CA GLY A 23 3.96 -37.60 -2.17
C GLY A 23 3.78 -38.35 -3.51
N PRO A 24 2.67 -38.14 -4.24
CA PRO A 24 2.45 -38.75 -5.54
C PRO A 24 3.28 -38.10 -6.65
N GLU A 25 3.82 -38.99 -7.47
CA GLU A 25 4.58 -38.86 -8.70
C GLU A 25 3.92 -37.90 -9.72
N LYS A 26 4.62 -36.80 -10.04
CA LYS A 26 4.22 -35.85 -11.09
C LYS A 26 4.53 -36.45 -12.47
N LYS A 27 3.50 -36.96 -13.15
CA LYS A 27 3.52 -37.18 -14.61
C LYS A 27 3.70 -35.84 -15.33
N ARG A 28 4.83 -35.70 -16.01
CA ARG A 28 5.18 -34.58 -16.87
C ARG A 28 4.55 -34.80 -18.25
N THR A 29 3.44 -34.13 -18.52
CA THR A 29 2.82 -34.12 -19.86
C THR A 29 3.55 -33.09 -20.73
N GLU A 30 4.24 -33.55 -21.77
CA GLU A 30 4.73 -32.72 -22.86
C GLU A 30 3.55 -32.11 -23.61
N VAL A 31 3.47 -30.77 -23.62
CA VAL A 31 2.59 -30.04 -24.52
C VAL A 31 3.44 -29.42 -25.62
N THR A 32 3.32 -30.01 -26.81
CA THR A 32 3.88 -29.52 -28.07
C THR A 32 3.21 -28.20 -28.44
N ALA A 33 3.98 -27.11 -28.52
CA ALA A 33 3.52 -25.82 -29.01
C ALA A 33 3.71 -25.75 -30.54
N PRO A 34 2.68 -25.36 -31.33
CA PRO A 34 2.85 -25.10 -32.75
C PRO A 34 3.49 -23.73 -33.01
N ALA A 35 4.46 -23.73 -33.92
CA ALA A 35 5.11 -22.56 -34.47
C ALA A 35 4.15 -21.75 -35.34
N ILE A 36 4.03 -20.45 -35.06
CA ILE A 36 3.47 -19.47 -36.00
C ILE A 36 4.47 -18.32 -36.15
N LEU A 37 5.04 -18.29 -37.35
CA LEU A 37 5.88 -17.23 -37.89
C LEU A 37 5.01 -16.05 -38.34
N SER A 38 5.38 -14.82 -37.99
CA SER A 38 5.07 -13.62 -38.77
C SER A 38 6.11 -12.53 -38.48
N PRO A 39 6.75 -11.94 -39.51
CA PRO A 39 7.75 -10.88 -39.35
C PRO A 39 7.12 -9.49 -39.40
N THR A 40 7.40 -8.66 -38.39
CA THR A 40 7.05 -7.23 -38.38
C THR A 40 8.26 -6.40 -38.84
N PRO A 41 8.12 -5.49 -39.82
CA PRO A 41 9.21 -4.62 -40.26
C PRO A 41 9.44 -3.46 -39.28
N SER A 42 10.68 -3.31 -38.83
CA SER A 42 11.17 -2.16 -38.07
C SER A 42 11.30 -0.94 -38.96
N GLN A 43 10.53 0.12 -38.67
CA GLN A 43 10.80 1.46 -39.18
C GLN A 43 11.83 2.14 -38.26
N THR A 44 12.95 2.50 -38.87
CA THR A 44 14.00 3.35 -38.30
C THR A 44 13.63 4.80 -38.59
N THR A 45 13.26 5.56 -37.57
CA THR A 45 13.19 7.03 -37.65
C THR A 45 14.29 7.63 -36.79
N ALA A 46 15.00 8.57 -37.40
CA ALA A 46 16.20 9.23 -36.91
C ALA A 46 15.95 10.10 -35.67
N SER A 47 16.97 10.16 -34.81
CA SER A 47 17.11 11.15 -33.74
C SER A 47 17.55 12.51 -34.30
N PRO A 48 16.98 13.61 -33.81
CA PRO A 48 17.68 14.89 -33.71
C PRO A 48 18.22 15.11 -32.30
N SER A 49 19.50 15.46 -32.23
CA SER A 49 20.16 16.08 -31.08
C SER A 49 19.60 17.47 -30.83
N ALA A 50 19.37 17.83 -29.56
CA ALA A 50 19.96 18.97 -28.85
C ALA A 50 19.04 19.51 -27.73
N SER A 51 19.70 19.88 -26.64
CA SER A 51 19.35 21.01 -25.74
C SER A 51 18.13 20.89 -24.83
N ASP A 52 18.42 20.71 -23.54
CA ASP A 52 18.07 21.64 -22.44
C ASP A 52 17.64 20.92 -21.16
N ASN A 53 18.30 21.33 -20.08
CA ASN A 53 18.15 20.83 -18.72
C ASN A 53 16.70 20.97 -18.22
N PRO A 54 16.07 19.91 -17.68
CA PRO A 54 14.85 20.11 -16.91
C PRO A 54 15.22 20.64 -15.53
N VAL A 55 14.86 21.90 -15.31
CA VAL A 55 14.66 22.48 -13.97
C VAL A 55 13.77 21.53 -13.18
N THR A 56 14.27 21.09 -12.02
CA THR A 56 13.53 20.35 -10.99
C THR A 56 12.34 21.18 -10.53
N GLN A 57 11.18 21.00 -11.18
CA GLN A 57 9.92 21.56 -10.70
C GLN A 57 9.43 20.66 -9.57
N SER A 58 9.45 21.18 -8.34
CA SER A 58 8.69 20.61 -7.24
C SER A 58 7.24 20.37 -7.66
N PRO A 59 6.61 19.26 -7.25
CA PRO A 59 5.23 18.97 -7.60
C PRO A 59 4.34 20.12 -7.09
N SER A 60 3.78 20.85 -8.06
CA SER A 60 2.85 21.95 -7.78
C SER A 60 1.68 21.41 -6.98
N ALA A 61 1.40 22.06 -5.84
CA ALA A 61 0.26 21.79 -4.98
C ALA A 61 -1.01 21.57 -5.82
N LEU A 62 -1.51 20.34 -5.83
CA LEU A 62 -2.84 20.03 -6.33
C LEU A 62 -3.84 20.92 -5.57
N LYS A 63 -4.39 21.92 -6.24
CA LYS A 63 -5.47 22.74 -5.71
C LYS A 63 -6.73 21.88 -5.64
N PHE A 64 -7.01 21.34 -4.47
CA PHE A 64 -8.25 20.61 -4.21
C PHE A 64 -9.42 21.60 -4.08
N PRO A 65 -10.49 21.44 -4.87
CA PRO A 65 -11.70 22.25 -4.73
C PRO A 65 -12.52 21.70 -3.55
N GLY A 66 -12.37 22.28 -2.37
CA GLY A 66 -13.20 21.95 -1.22
C GLY A 66 -12.55 22.37 0.08
N SER A 67 -12.68 23.65 0.43
CA SER A 67 -12.33 24.14 1.77
C SER A 67 -13.21 23.42 2.80
N VAL A 68 -12.65 22.45 3.52
CA VAL A 68 -13.34 21.78 4.62
C VAL A 68 -13.52 22.80 5.73
N GLU A 69 -14.77 23.19 6.01
CA GLU A 69 -15.07 24.10 7.11
C GLU A 69 -14.46 23.55 8.40
N THR A 70 -13.59 24.34 9.04
CA THR A 70 -12.97 24.03 10.33
C THR A 70 -14.07 23.81 11.37
N ILE A 71 -14.37 22.55 11.67
CA ILE A 71 -15.36 22.17 12.67
C ILE A 71 -14.77 22.55 14.04
N LYS A 72 -15.25 23.66 14.60
CA LYS A 72 -14.94 24.08 15.97
C LYS A 72 -15.28 22.92 16.91
N ILE A 73 -14.27 22.35 17.56
CA ILE A 73 -14.44 21.37 18.63
C ILE A 73 -15.08 22.12 19.80
N THR A 74 -16.42 22.13 19.82
CA THR A 74 -17.21 22.81 20.84
C THR A 74 -17.07 22.08 22.16
N THR A 75 -16.51 22.78 23.14
CA THR A 75 -16.44 22.36 24.55
C THR A 75 -17.85 22.05 25.06
N ALA A 76 -17.94 20.93 25.80
CA ALA A 76 -19.16 20.27 26.22
C ALA A 76 -20.16 21.17 26.97
N GLU A 77 -21.32 21.41 26.34
CA GLU A 77 -22.56 21.91 26.96
C GLU A 77 -23.76 21.14 26.36
N PRO A 78 -24.91 21.03 27.07
CA PRO A 78 -25.32 19.78 27.68
C PRO A 78 -26.07 18.82 26.74
N MET A 79 -25.46 17.65 26.53
CA MET A 79 -25.97 16.40 25.93
C MET A 79 -27.32 15.85 26.49
N LYS A 80 -28.01 16.56 27.39
CA LYS A 80 -29.15 16.03 28.16
C LYS A 80 -30.41 15.78 27.33
N GLN A 81 -30.58 16.40 26.16
CA GLN A 81 -31.78 16.20 25.32
C GLN A 81 -31.66 15.06 24.30
N GLN A 82 -30.47 14.79 23.75
CA GLN A 82 -30.27 13.63 22.86
C GLN A 82 -30.24 12.29 23.62
N ALA A 83 -29.78 12.29 24.88
CA ALA A 83 -29.77 11.10 25.73
C ALA A 83 -31.17 10.49 25.98
N LYS A 84 -32.25 11.29 25.91
CA LYS A 84 -33.62 10.79 26.14
C LYS A 84 -34.19 9.99 24.98
N LYS A 85 -33.78 10.25 23.72
CA LYS A 85 -34.29 9.55 22.54
C LYS A 85 -33.55 8.24 22.24
N ALA A 86 -32.30 8.13 22.69
CA ALA A 86 -31.48 6.93 22.53
C ALA A 86 -31.91 5.75 23.44
N ARG A 87 -32.72 6.00 24.48
CA ARG A 87 -32.97 5.02 25.56
C ARG A 87 -34.02 3.94 25.26
N THR A 88 -34.73 4.01 24.12
CA THR A 88 -35.84 3.08 23.81
C THR A 88 -35.56 2.07 22.70
N GLN A 89 -34.35 2.06 22.11
CA GLN A 89 -34.03 1.14 21.03
C GLN A 89 -33.23 -0.06 21.56
N SER A 90 -33.56 -1.26 21.08
CA SER A 90 -32.82 -2.48 21.42
C SER A 90 -31.34 -2.33 21.05
N PRO A 91 -30.40 -2.67 21.95
CA PRO A 91 -28.97 -2.62 21.65
C PRO A 91 -28.54 -3.69 20.63
N VAL A 92 -29.34 -4.74 20.47
CA VAL A 92 -29.08 -5.86 19.56
C VAL A 92 -29.45 -5.44 18.14
N VAL A 93 -28.46 -5.57 17.24
CA VAL A 93 -28.57 -5.21 15.84
C VAL A 93 -28.04 -6.36 15.00
N GLU A 94 -28.87 -6.85 14.08
CA GLU A 94 -28.43 -7.77 13.03
C GLU A 94 -28.06 -6.95 11.80
N GLN A 95 -26.77 -6.90 11.48
CA GLN A 95 -26.26 -6.18 10.33
C GLN A 95 -25.16 -7.01 9.68
N GLU A 96 -25.25 -7.19 8.37
CA GLU A 96 -24.20 -7.81 7.56
C GLU A 96 -23.14 -6.77 7.17
N VAL A 97 -21.92 -7.23 6.92
CA VAL A 97 -20.88 -6.39 6.32
C VAL A 97 -21.30 -6.10 4.88
N ASP A 98 -21.41 -4.83 4.54
CA ASP A 98 -21.89 -4.37 3.23
C ASP A 98 -20.99 -3.26 2.68
N ASP A 99 -21.05 -3.04 1.38
CA ASP A 99 -20.27 -2.00 0.71
C ASP A 99 -21.05 -0.70 0.59
N LEU A 100 -20.73 0.28 1.44
CA LEU A 100 -21.39 1.59 1.43
C LEU A 100 -21.33 2.27 0.05
N LEU A 101 -20.30 1.97 -0.75
CA LEU A 101 -20.12 2.53 -2.10
C LEU A 101 -21.15 2.00 -3.09
N GLN A 102 -21.68 0.79 -2.88
CA GLN A 102 -22.65 0.13 -3.77
C GLN A 102 -24.10 0.27 -3.31
N MET A 103 -24.31 0.72 -2.07
CA MET A 103 -25.66 0.92 -1.52
C MET A 103 -26.42 2.05 -2.22
N SER A 104 -27.75 2.01 -2.18
CA SER A 104 -28.58 3.15 -2.56
C SER A 104 -28.60 4.20 -1.45
N ARG A 105 -28.85 5.47 -1.80
CA ARG A 105 -28.96 6.57 -0.80
C ARG A 105 -29.98 6.25 0.32
N PRO A 106 -31.22 5.80 0.04
CA PRO A 106 -32.16 5.48 1.10
C PRO A 106 -31.65 4.38 2.02
N HIS A 107 -31.00 3.35 1.49
CA HIS A 107 -30.47 2.26 2.29
C HIS A 107 -29.33 2.73 3.21
N ARG A 108 -28.41 3.57 2.70
CA ARG A 108 -27.40 4.22 3.55
C ARG A 108 -28.01 5.03 4.69
N GLN A 109 -29.11 5.75 4.44
CA GLN A 109 -29.79 6.54 5.49
C GLN A 109 -30.34 5.65 6.61
N THR A 110 -30.89 4.48 6.27
CA THR A 110 -31.40 3.53 7.29
C THR A 110 -30.31 2.97 8.22
N LEU A 111 -29.04 3.02 7.82
CA LEU A 111 -27.91 2.60 8.67
C LEU A 111 -27.63 3.57 9.84
N PHE A 112 -28.15 4.80 9.78
CA PHE A 112 -27.99 5.79 10.87
C PHE A 112 -29.13 5.73 11.89
N GLU A 113 -30.14 4.90 11.64
CA GLU A 113 -31.17 4.56 12.61
C GLU A 113 -30.65 3.50 13.59
N GLY A 114 -31.19 3.45 14.79
CA GLY A 114 -30.82 2.43 15.77
C GLY A 114 -29.89 2.91 16.88
N PRO A 115 -29.35 1.96 17.67
CA PRO A 115 -28.52 2.27 18.81
C PRO A 115 -27.22 2.97 18.39
N GLN A 116 -26.81 3.91 19.23
CA GLN A 116 -25.54 4.60 19.12
C GLN A 116 -24.53 3.93 20.06
N MET A 117 -23.29 3.83 19.61
CA MET A 117 -22.18 3.26 20.36
C MET A 117 -21.09 4.29 20.60
N VAL A 118 -20.17 3.97 21.52
CA VAL A 118 -19.00 4.77 21.85
C VAL A 118 -17.74 3.97 21.50
N ILE A 119 -16.81 4.62 20.80
CA ILE A 119 -15.50 4.02 20.53
C ILE A 119 -14.46 4.70 21.40
N TYR A 120 -13.75 3.92 22.21
CA TYR A 120 -12.68 4.39 23.08
C TYR A 120 -11.31 4.18 22.44
N VAL A 121 -10.41 5.13 22.69
CA VAL A 121 -8.98 5.05 22.37
C VAL A 121 -8.23 5.50 23.62
N GLY A 122 -7.85 4.53 24.47
CA GLY A 122 -7.42 4.84 25.83
C GLY A 122 -8.53 5.56 26.61
N GLU A 123 -8.23 6.75 27.14
CA GLU A 123 -9.17 7.57 27.93
C GLU A 123 -10.08 8.46 27.06
N LYS A 124 -9.76 8.61 25.77
CA LYS A 124 -10.54 9.45 24.85
C LYS A 124 -11.61 8.61 24.15
N SER A 125 -12.68 9.26 23.70
CA SER A 125 -13.79 8.56 23.04
C SER A 125 -14.40 9.33 21.87
N VAL A 126 -14.89 8.59 20.87
CA VAL A 126 -15.80 9.07 19.82
C VAL A 126 -17.22 8.62 20.16
N PRO A 127 -18.07 9.49 20.75
CA PRO A 127 -19.46 9.15 21.04
C PRO A 127 -20.33 9.23 19.78
N ASN A 128 -21.57 8.73 19.89
CA ASN A 128 -22.61 8.84 18.87
C ASN A 128 -22.22 8.23 17.51
N VAL A 129 -21.58 7.08 17.54
CA VAL A 129 -21.32 6.28 16.34
C VAL A 129 -22.55 5.42 16.07
N ALA A 130 -23.14 5.51 14.87
CA ALA A 130 -24.29 4.67 14.52
C ALA A 130 -23.85 3.20 14.40
N LYS A 131 -24.31 2.33 15.30
CA LYS A 131 -23.85 0.93 15.39
C LYS A 131 -24.09 0.16 14.10
N ARG A 132 -25.26 0.36 13.45
CA ARG A 132 -25.59 -0.25 12.15
C ARG A 132 -24.61 0.16 11.06
N ALA A 133 -24.40 1.47 10.87
CA ALA A 133 -23.44 1.97 9.90
C ALA A 133 -22.02 1.45 10.15
N ALA A 134 -21.57 1.45 11.41
CA ALA A 134 -20.26 0.96 11.79
C ALA A 134 -20.10 -0.55 11.53
N MET A 135 -21.11 -1.37 11.86
CA MET A 135 -21.12 -2.81 11.56
C MET A 135 -21.19 -3.11 10.06
N ALA A 136 -21.90 -2.29 9.28
CA ALA A 136 -21.97 -2.45 7.83
C ALA A 136 -20.59 -2.17 7.19
N ALA A 137 -19.94 -1.07 7.59
CA ALA A 137 -18.72 -0.60 6.96
C ALA A 137 -17.45 -1.32 7.46
N SER A 138 -17.37 -1.66 8.75
CA SER A 138 -16.18 -2.23 9.38
C SER A 138 -16.36 -3.72 9.68
N ARG A 139 -15.55 -4.56 9.04
CA ARG A 139 -15.52 -6.00 9.33
C ARG A 139 -15.17 -6.27 10.80
N MET A 140 -14.22 -5.52 11.36
CA MET A 140 -13.77 -5.71 12.75
C MET A 140 -14.88 -5.39 13.76
N LEU A 141 -15.61 -4.30 13.55
CA LEU A 141 -16.73 -3.93 14.41
C LEU A 141 -17.91 -4.90 14.23
N ASN A 142 -18.17 -5.35 13.00
CA ASN A 142 -19.18 -6.38 12.73
C ASN A 142 -18.90 -7.67 13.53
N ASP A 143 -17.67 -8.17 13.44
CA ASP A 143 -17.24 -9.39 14.15
C ASP A 143 -17.34 -9.25 15.67
N HIS A 144 -17.00 -8.08 16.22
CA HIS A 144 -17.11 -7.80 17.65
C HIS A 144 -18.57 -7.78 18.12
N PHE A 145 -19.44 -7.01 17.46
CA PHE A 145 -20.83 -6.88 17.88
C PHE A 145 -21.67 -8.11 17.56
N ARG A 146 -21.30 -8.95 16.59
CA ARG A 146 -21.92 -10.28 16.43
C ARG A 146 -21.62 -11.20 17.62
N LYS A 147 -20.42 -11.12 18.19
CA LYS A 147 -20.03 -11.89 19.39
C LYS A 147 -20.60 -11.29 20.67
N LYS A 148 -20.77 -9.96 20.72
CA LYS A 148 -21.26 -9.20 21.87
C LYS A 148 -22.43 -8.28 21.45
N PRO A 149 -23.60 -8.85 21.14
CA PRO A 149 -24.71 -8.10 20.54
C PRO A 149 -25.24 -6.97 21.42
N GLU A 150 -25.19 -7.12 22.74
CA GLU A 150 -25.67 -6.10 23.69
C GLU A 150 -24.66 -4.98 23.95
N SER A 151 -23.40 -5.15 23.53
CA SER A 151 -22.37 -4.14 23.75
C SER A 151 -22.65 -2.89 22.90
N LEU A 152 -22.44 -1.72 23.49
CA LEU A 152 -22.47 -0.41 22.82
C LEU A 152 -21.09 0.28 22.88
N GLU A 153 -20.05 -0.50 23.16
CA GLU A 153 -18.71 0.01 23.40
C GLU A 153 -17.69 -0.83 22.62
N TYR A 154 -16.73 -0.16 22.03
CA TYR A 154 -15.56 -0.78 21.41
C TYR A 154 -14.32 0.02 21.80
N SER A 155 -13.25 -0.66 22.22
CA SER A 155 -12.08 0.02 22.77
C SER A 155 -10.81 -0.39 22.02
N PHE A 156 -10.00 0.61 21.67
CA PHE A 156 -8.62 0.46 21.24
C PHE A 156 -7.67 0.86 22.38
N GLU A 157 -6.49 0.27 22.37
CA GLU A 157 -5.39 0.70 23.24
C GLU A 157 -4.96 2.14 22.89
N ALA A 158 -4.42 2.86 23.89
CA ALA A 158 -3.98 4.24 23.70
C ALA A 158 -2.83 4.31 22.67
N GLY A 159 -2.92 5.26 21.74
CA GLY A 159 -1.89 5.48 20.71
C GLY A 159 -1.92 4.48 19.54
N PHE A 160 -2.83 3.52 19.52
CA PHE A 160 -2.92 2.56 18.39
C PHE A 160 -3.50 3.19 17.12
N VAL A 161 -4.43 4.12 17.28
CA VAL A 161 -5.23 4.73 16.22
C VAL A 161 -5.54 6.17 16.60
N ASP A 162 -5.57 7.05 15.62
CA ASP A 162 -5.92 8.44 15.86
C ASP A 162 -7.44 8.62 16.02
N LEU A 163 -7.84 9.48 16.96
CA LEU A 163 -9.25 9.69 17.29
C LEU A 163 -9.99 10.46 16.19
N ALA A 164 -9.34 11.44 15.56
CA ALA A 164 -9.92 12.21 14.46
C ALA A 164 -10.11 11.33 13.23
N ALA A 165 -9.14 10.46 12.93
CA ALA A 165 -9.25 9.46 11.86
C ALA A 165 -10.46 8.52 12.06
N ILE A 166 -10.67 7.98 13.26
CA ILE A 166 -11.85 7.15 13.59
C ILE A 166 -13.14 7.94 13.37
N ARG A 167 -13.18 9.19 13.85
CA ARG A 167 -14.35 10.06 13.68
C ARG A 167 -14.66 10.32 12.21
N THR A 168 -13.63 10.57 11.41
CA THR A 168 -13.78 10.74 9.96
C THR A 168 -14.36 9.47 9.33
N LEU A 169 -13.81 8.29 9.63
CA LEU A 169 -14.24 7.02 9.04
C LEU A 169 -15.64 6.55 9.45
N LEU A 170 -16.03 6.78 10.71
CA LEU A 170 -17.25 6.18 11.27
C LEU A 170 -18.39 7.16 11.52
N VAL A 171 -18.12 8.46 11.45
CA VAL A 171 -19.13 9.50 11.69
C VAL A 171 -19.21 10.45 10.50
N THR A 172 -18.14 11.18 10.19
CA THR A 172 -18.18 12.28 9.23
C THR A 172 -18.42 11.81 7.80
N TRP A 173 -17.56 10.92 7.29
CA TRP A 173 -17.66 10.42 5.91
C TRP A 173 -18.95 9.64 5.66
N PRO A 174 -19.33 8.63 6.48
CA PRO A 174 -20.56 7.88 6.24
C PRO A 174 -21.81 8.77 6.21
N LEU A 175 -21.88 9.78 7.09
CA LEU A 175 -22.99 10.74 7.15
C LEU A 175 -23.04 11.67 5.94
N GLN A 176 -21.88 12.06 5.39
CA GLN A 176 -21.82 12.82 4.14
C GLN A 176 -22.26 11.94 2.97
N SER A 177 -21.70 10.73 2.86
CA SER A 177 -22.05 9.76 1.81
C SER A 177 -23.53 9.34 1.83
N SER A 178 -24.20 9.36 2.98
CA SER A 178 -25.65 9.08 3.08
C SER A 178 -26.55 10.19 2.51
N LYS A 179 -25.99 11.39 2.27
CA LYS A 179 -26.71 12.52 1.67
C LYS A 179 -26.55 12.55 0.15
N GLU A 180 -25.45 12.00 -0.36
CA GLU A 180 -25.13 11.94 -1.78
C GLU A 180 -25.90 10.81 -2.49
N PHE A 181 -26.12 10.98 -3.79
CA PHE A 181 -26.78 9.96 -4.62
C PHE A 181 -25.91 8.69 -4.72
N GLN A 182 -24.64 8.87 -5.08
CA GLN A 182 -23.60 7.83 -5.05
C GLN A 182 -22.65 8.13 -3.89
N ALA A 183 -22.24 7.11 -3.14
CA ALA A 183 -21.22 7.29 -2.12
C ALA A 183 -19.83 7.29 -2.77
N GLY A 184 -19.05 8.33 -2.48
CA GLY A 184 -17.63 8.39 -2.82
C GLY A 184 -16.74 7.69 -1.78
N GLU A 185 -15.48 7.45 -2.18
CA GLU A 185 -14.42 7.09 -1.23
C GLU A 185 -14.18 8.21 -0.20
N VAL A 186 -13.46 7.89 0.87
CA VAL A 186 -13.12 8.86 1.91
C VAL A 186 -12.27 9.99 1.30
N PRO A 187 -12.62 11.27 1.52
CA PRO A 187 -11.88 12.39 0.95
C PRO A 187 -10.48 12.50 1.56
N PHE A 188 -9.57 13.11 0.81
CA PHE A 188 -8.25 13.47 1.31
C PHE A 188 -8.36 14.41 2.51
N GLN A 189 -7.45 14.24 3.46
CA GLN A 189 -7.24 15.16 4.57
C GLN A 189 -6.20 16.23 4.17
N ASP A 190 -6.16 17.33 4.93
CA ASP A 190 -5.36 18.50 4.60
C ASP A 190 -3.85 18.24 4.71
N THR A 191 -3.45 17.36 5.64
CA THR A 191 -2.04 17.06 5.90
C THR A 191 -1.65 15.62 5.55
N PHE A 192 -0.36 15.40 5.30
CA PHE A 192 0.19 14.05 5.10
C PHE A 192 -0.05 13.17 6.34
N GLU A 193 0.19 13.69 7.54
CA GLU A 193 0.01 12.97 8.80
C GLU A 193 -1.43 12.51 9.03
N GLU A 194 -2.42 13.37 8.78
CA GLU A 194 -3.83 12.99 8.91
C GLU A 194 -4.22 11.90 7.91
N ASN A 195 -3.71 11.96 6.68
CA ASN A 195 -3.92 10.91 5.70
C ASN A 195 -3.29 9.58 6.14
N MET A 196 -2.08 9.59 6.71
CA MET A 196 -1.43 8.39 7.26
C MET A 196 -2.20 7.81 8.44
N ALA A 197 -2.66 8.67 9.36
CA ALA A 197 -3.48 8.29 10.50
C ALA A 197 -4.82 7.66 10.06
N LEU A 198 -5.44 8.23 9.02
CA LEU A 198 -6.66 7.71 8.41
C LEU A 198 -6.45 6.32 7.78
N LEU A 199 -5.37 6.14 7.02
CA LEU A 199 -5.03 4.83 6.42
C LEU A 199 -4.75 3.77 7.48
N ARG A 200 -4.04 4.14 8.55
CA ARG A 200 -3.79 3.25 9.69
C ARG A 200 -5.09 2.85 10.37
N ALA A 201 -5.96 3.80 10.70
CA ALA A 201 -7.26 3.53 11.33
C ALA A 201 -8.14 2.66 10.43
N ALA A 202 -8.17 2.93 9.13
CA ALA A 202 -8.92 2.13 8.16
C ALA A 202 -8.46 0.67 8.16
N ARG A 203 -7.15 0.42 8.24
CA ARG A 203 -6.61 -0.96 8.32
C ARG A 203 -7.01 -1.67 9.61
N PHE A 204 -6.94 -1.01 10.76
CA PHE A 204 -7.37 -1.60 12.03
C PHE A 204 -8.88 -1.84 12.11
N LEU A 205 -9.68 -1.10 11.34
CA LEU A 205 -11.13 -1.28 11.25
C LEU A 205 -11.55 -2.25 10.13
N GLY A 206 -10.64 -2.68 9.25
CA GLY A 206 -10.98 -3.46 8.05
C GLY A 206 -11.82 -2.66 7.05
N MET A 207 -11.47 -1.38 6.86
CA MET A 207 -12.15 -0.38 6.05
C MET A 207 -11.29 0.13 4.88
N GLU A 208 -10.23 -0.59 4.51
CA GLU A 208 -9.22 -0.16 3.53
C GLU A 208 -9.81 0.10 2.13
N ARG A 209 -10.92 -0.55 1.81
CA ARG A 209 -11.64 -0.34 0.54
C ARG A 209 -12.10 1.11 0.34
N TYR A 210 -12.42 1.81 1.42
CA TYR A 210 -12.95 3.17 1.35
C TYR A 210 -11.84 4.22 1.26
N THR A 211 -10.58 3.84 1.49
CA THR A 211 -9.42 4.74 1.48
C THR A 211 -8.42 4.40 0.36
N LYS A 212 -8.88 3.69 -0.68
CA LYS A 212 -8.03 3.16 -1.75
C LYS A 212 -7.33 4.26 -2.53
N THR A 213 -8.03 5.35 -2.84
CA THR A 213 -7.50 6.49 -3.59
C THR A 213 -6.38 7.19 -2.80
N ILE A 214 -6.58 7.42 -1.50
CA ILE A 214 -5.58 8.02 -0.61
C ILE A 214 -4.33 7.13 -0.54
N LEU A 215 -4.52 5.81 -0.34
CA LEU A 215 -3.43 4.85 -0.31
C LEU A 215 -2.64 4.83 -1.61
N LYS A 216 -3.33 4.78 -2.75
CA LYS A 216 -2.68 4.76 -4.07
C LYS A 216 -1.85 6.02 -4.30
N TYR A 217 -2.41 7.19 -4.00
CA TYR A 217 -1.71 8.47 -4.16
C TYR A 217 -0.40 8.49 -3.37
N HIS A 218 -0.45 8.15 -2.08
CA HIS A 218 0.74 8.15 -1.23
C HIS A 218 1.73 7.04 -1.58
N LEU A 219 1.27 5.90 -2.08
CA LEU A 219 2.17 4.88 -2.63
C LEU A 219 2.92 5.38 -3.86
N ASP A 220 2.24 6.08 -4.77
CA ASP A 220 2.87 6.62 -5.97
C ASP A 220 3.86 7.74 -5.58
N TYR A 221 3.47 8.63 -4.67
CA TYR A 221 4.35 9.66 -4.08
C TYR A 221 5.64 9.06 -3.50
N LEU A 222 5.53 8.10 -2.58
CA LEU A 222 6.67 7.45 -1.92
C LEU A 222 7.54 6.60 -2.87
N LYS A 223 7.10 6.32 -4.10
CA LYS A 223 7.90 5.63 -5.13
C LYS A 223 8.69 6.57 -6.01
N THR A 224 8.17 7.77 -6.25
CA THR A 224 8.70 8.67 -7.28
C THR A 224 9.40 9.88 -6.69
N SER A 225 9.03 10.29 -5.47
CA SER A 225 9.48 11.51 -4.83
C SER A 225 10.22 11.17 -3.54
N LEU A 226 11.25 11.97 -3.22
CA LEU A 226 11.98 11.84 -1.97
C LEU A 226 11.14 12.49 -0.85
N PRO A 227 10.65 11.71 0.14
CA PRO A 227 9.84 12.25 1.22
C PRO A 227 10.68 13.10 2.18
N GLU A 228 10.04 14.05 2.86
CA GLU A 228 10.68 14.84 3.92
C GLU A 228 10.99 13.98 5.16
N TYR A 229 11.96 14.39 5.98
CA TYR A 229 12.31 13.64 7.20
C TYR A 229 11.14 13.48 8.19
N SER A 230 10.28 14.50 8.29
CA SER A 230 9.05 14.46 9.07
C SER A 230 8.05 13.42 8.53
N GLU A 231 7.94 13.29 7.22
CA GLU A 231 7.08 12.30 6.56
C GLU A 231 7.62 10.88 6.76
N ILE A 232 8.94 10.70 6.69
CA ILE A 232 9.59 9.41 6.97
C ILE A 232 9.30 8.94 8.41
N ASP A 233 9.48 9.82 9.40
CA ASP A 233 9.12 9.53 10.80
C ASP A 233 7.64 9.18 10.94
N THR A 234 6.77 9.92 10.25
CA THR A 234 5.33 9.66 10.24
C THR A 234 5.00 8.28 9.69
N VAL A 235 5.57 7.89 8.55
CA VAL A 235 5.36 6.56 7.96
C VAL A 235 5.92 5.47 8.88
N GLU A 236 7.08 5.67 9.49
CA GLU A 236 7.65 4.71 10.45
C GLU A 236 6.77 4.49 11.67
N ARG A 237 6.30 5.59 12.28
CA ARG A 237 5.41 5.58 13.45
C ARG A 237 4.05 4.95 13.13
N MET A 238 3.54 5.16 11.91
CA MET A 238 2.21 4.71 11.49
C MET A 238 2.20 3.34 10.80
N ALA A 239 3.37 2.78 10.47
CA ALA A 239 3.47 1.47 9.84
C ALA A 239 2.88 0.37 10.74
N THR A 240 1.91 -0.36 10.18
CA THR A 240 1.20 -1.43 10.91
C THR A 240 1.99 -2.74 10.98
N SER A 241 2.91 -2.95 10.04
CA SER A 241 3.83 -4.09 10.01
C SER A 241 5.02 -3.77 9.10
N ASP A 242 6.06 -4.61 9.13
CA ASP A 242 7.19 -4.48 8.20
C ASP A 242 6.79 -4.77 6.74
N LYS A 243 5.62 -5.37 6.52
CA LYS A 243 5.04 -5.63 5.20
C LYS A 243 3.97 -4.59 4.82
N ASP A 244 3.89 -3.49 5.56
CA ASP A 244 2.99 -2.38 5.21
C ASP A 244 3.40 -1.84 3.83
N PRO A 245 2.47 -1.70 2.87
CA PRO A 245 2.81 -1.28 1.52
C PRO A 245 3.44 0.12 1.48
N LEU A 246 3.03 1.04 2.36
CA LEU A 246 3.61 2.40 2.41
C LEU A 246 5.04 2.34 2.92
N TRP A 247 5.27 1.61 4.02
CA TRP A 247 6.60 1.37 4.58
C TRP A 247 7.54 0.72 3.56
N THR A 248 7.11 -0.39 2.96
CA THR A 248 7.91 -1.14 1.99
C THR A 248 8.27 -0.28 0.77
N SER A 249 7.31 0.50 0.29
CA SER A 249 7.51 1.39 -0.85
C SER A 249 8.54 2.49 -0.54
N MET A 250 8.39 3.15 0.62
CA MET A 250 9.31 4.17 1.10
C MET A 250 10.73 3.62 1.29
N VAL A 251 10.88 2.50 2.00
CA VAL A 251 12.19 1.87 2.26
C VAL A 251 12.89 1.53 0.93
N ASN A 252 12.18 0.92 -0.01
CA ASN A 252 12.74 0.57 -1.32
C ASN A 252 13.18 1.80 -2.10
N HIS A 253 12.38 2.87 -2.10
CA HIS A 253 12.72 4.13 -2.77
C HIS A 253 13.93 4.79 -2.13
N LEU A 254 13.96 4.96 -0.81
CA LEU A 254 15.09 5.54 -0.08
C LEU A 254 16.39 4.75 -0.30
N THR A 255 16.30 3.42 -0.29
CA THR A 255 17.45 2.53 -0.52
C THR A 255 17.99 2.71 -1.93
N HIS A 256 17.12 2.73 -2.94
CA HIS A 256 17.51 3.00 -4.32
C HIS A 256 18.11 4.40 -4.49
N SER A 257 17.50 5.42 -3.90
CA SER A 257 17.98 6.81 -3.94
C SER A 257 19.34 6.97 -3.26
N ARG A 258 19.58 6.31 -2.11
CA ARG A 258 20.89 6.24 -1.45
C ARG A 258 21.92 5.59 -2.35
N PHE A 259 21.61 4.42 -2.94
CA PHE A 259 22.52 3.70 -3.83
C PHE A 259 22.90 4.50 -5.09
N LYS A 260 21.98 5.34 -5.59
CA LYS A 260 22.20 6.21 -6.75
C LYS A 260 22.84 7.55 -6.42
N GLY A 261 22.99 7.90 -5.14
CA GLY A 261 23.47 9.22 -4.72
C GLY A 261 22.47 10.34 -5.04
N PHE A 262 21.17 10.04 -5.03
CA PHE A 262 20.10 11.03 -5.25
C PHE A 262 19.62 11.71 -3.96
N ILE A 263 20.18 11.34 -2.81
CA ILE A 263 19.91 12.02 -1.54
C ILE A 263 20.77 13.28 -1.51
N PRO A 264 20.17 14.48 -1.38
CA PRO A 264 20.89 15.75 -1.50
C PRO A 264 21.88 15.99 -0.36
N ASP A 265 21.59 15.47 0.83
CA ASP A 265 22.26 15.72 2.11
C ASP A 265 22.64 14.39 2.80
N PRO A 266 23.61 13.63 2.25
CA PRO A 266 23.91 12.27 2.71
C PRO A 266 24.41 12.19 4.16
N GLU A 267 25.07 13.23 4.66
CA GLU A 267 25.56 13.30 6.04
C GLU A 267 24.41 13.48 7.05
N GLU A 268 23.46 14.38 6.75
CA GLU A 268 22.26 14.58 7.57
C GLU A 268 21.37 13.33 7.53
N PHE A 269 21.22 12.72 6.36
CA PHE A 269 20.49 11.46 6.23
C PHE A 269 21.13 10.32 7.04
N ALA A 270 22.46 10.23 7.08
CA ALA A 270 23.14 9.24 7.91
C ALA A 270 22.89 9.47 9.41
N ALA A 271 22.98 10.73 9.87
CA ALA A 271 22.67 11.10 11.25
C ALA A 271 21.18 10.87 11.60
N PHE A 272 20.28 11.03 10.62
CA PHE A 272 18.87 10.67 10.76
C PHE A 272 18.71 9.15 10.92
N LEU A 273 19.33 8.33 10.08
CA LEU A 273 19.27 6.86 10.19
C LEU A 273 19.77 6.32 11.54
N ASP A 274 20.74 6.98 12.16
CA ASP A 274 21.22 6.58 13.49
C ASP A 274 20.16 6.79 14.60
N LYS A 275 19.21 7.72 14.41
CA LYS A 275 18.06 7.92 15.30
C LYS A 275 16.90 6.96 14.99
N HIS A 276 16.88 6.35 13.81
CA HIS A 276 15.80 5.50 13.30
C HIS A 276 16.31 4.07 13.03
N PRO A 277 16.60 3.27 14.08
CA PRO A 277 17.24 1.96 13.93
C PRO A 277 16.40 0.95 13.14
N LYS A 278 15.07 1.02 13.23
CA LYS A 278 14.16 0.16 12.46
C LYS A 278 14.23 0.49 10.97
N LEU A 279 14.20 1.77 10.59
CA LEU A 279 14.44 2.20 9.21
C LEU A 279 15.83 1.78 8.70
N LYS A 280 16.88 2.01 9.50
CA LYS A 280 18.26 1.62 9.15
C LYS A 280 18.37 0.14 8.83
N ALA A 281 17.87 -0.72 9.72
CA ALA A 281 17.87 -2.17 9.51
C ALA A 281 17.05 -2.60 8.28
N ALA A 282 15.90 -1.97 8.03
CA ALA A 282 15.09 -2.25 6.85
C ALA A 282 15.80 -1.86 5.54
N MET A 283 16.50 -0.73 5.52
CA MET A 283 17.30 -0.31 4.37
C MET A 283 18.53 -1.18 4.14
N GLU A 284 19.19 -1.65 5.20
CA GLU A 284 20.32 -2.61 5.09
C GLU A 284 19.87 -3.93 4.48
N ALA A 285 18.72 -4.46 4.92
CA ALA A 285 18.11 -5.66 4.32
C ALA A 285 17.74 -5.44 2.84
N ALA A 286 17.23 -4.26 2.49
CA ALA A 286 16.92 -3.91 1.10
C ALA A 286 18.20 -3.75 0.24
N ASP A 287 19.28 -3.22 0.80
CA ASP A 287 20.57 -3.09 0.10
C ASP A 287 21.14 -4.45 -0.31
N GLU A 288 21.03 -5.47 0.55
CA GLU A 288 21.45 -6.83 0.21
C GLU A 288 20.66 -7.37 -0.99
N PHE A 289 19.36 -7.08 -1.04
CA PHE A 289 18.52 -7.43 -2.18
C PHE A 289 18.97 -6.73 -3.46
N PHE A 290 19.25 -5.42 -3.43
CA PHE A 290 19.72 -4.68 -4.60
C PHE A 290 21.12 -5.09 -5.06
N LYS A 291 22.06 -5.40 -4.16
CA LYS A 291 23.39 -5.92 -4.50
C LYS A 291 23.27 -7.25 -5.25
N ASN A 292 22.46 -8.18 -4.73
CA ASN A 292 22.22 -9.47 -5.35
C ASN A 292 21.50 -9.35 -6.70
N SER A 293 20.52 -8.44 -6.80
CA SER A 293 19.80 -8.17 -8.05
C SER A 293 20.71 -7.56 -9.11
N ALA A 294 21.55 -6.58 -8.73
CA ALA A 294 22.51 -5.95 -9.63
C ALA A 294 23.58 -6.94 -10.14
N ALA A 295 24.06 -7.85 -9.29
CA ALA A 295 24.98 -8.92 -9.69
C ALA A 295 24.34 -9.86 -10.72
N LYS A 296 23.10 -10.30 -10.46
CA LYS A 296 22.33 -11.16 -11.38
C LYS A 296 22.04 -10.47 -12.72
N GLU A 297 21.70 -9.19 -12.72
CA GLU A 297 21.45 -8.45 -13.97
C GLU A 297 22.74 -8.21 -14.77
N ARG A 298 23.88 -7.98 -14.10
CA ARG A 298 25.20 -7.94 -14.76
C ARG A 298 25.54 -9.29 -15.39
N GLU A 299 25.36 -10.38 -14.66
CA GLU A 299 25.60 -11.73 -15.17
C GLU A 299 24.71 -12.05 -16.38
N LYS A 300 23.40 -11.76 -16.32
CA LYS A 300 22.50 -11.94 -17.47
C LYS A 300 22.91 -11.08 -18.66
N LYS A 301 23.32 -9.83 -18.44
CA LYS A 301 23.79 -8.93 -19.50
C LYS A 301 25.07 -9.47 -20.16
N ASP A 302 26.01 -9.96 -19.36
CA ASP A 302 27.23 -10.57 -19.85
C ASP A 302 26.98 -11.89 -20.60
N GLN A 303 26.02 -12.70 -20.17
CA GLN A 303 25.57 -13.90 -20.89
C GLN A 303 24.87 -13.57 -22.23
N ARG A 304 24.14 -12.44 -22.30
CA ARG A 304 23.48 -12.00 -23.53
C ARG A 304 24.42 -11.33 -24.53
N ARG A 305 25.51 -10.72 -24.05
CA ARG A 305 26.45 -9.95 -24.88
C ARG A 305 27.04 -10.76 -26.05
N PRO A 306 27.48 -12.03 -25.90
CA PRO A 306 27.95 -12.84 -27.03
C PRO A 306 26.85 -13.12 -28.06
N ALA A 307 25.62 -13.39 -27.62
CA ALA A 307 24.50 -13.65 -28.52
C ALA A 307 24.10 -12.38 -29.29
N GLU A 308 24.07 -11.24 -28.62
CA GLU A 308 23.79 -9.93 -29.23
C GLU A 308 24.93 -9.50 -30.18
N GLN A 309 26.19 -9.75 -29.82
CA GLN A 309 27.34 -9.53 -30.70
C GLN A 309 27.29 -10.40 -31.95
N LYS A 310 27.05 -11.71 -31.80
CA LYS A 310 26.92 -12.64 -32.93
C LYS A 310 25.72 -12.28 -33.81
N ALA A 311 24.59 -11.87 -33.23
CA ALA A 311 23.44 -11.38 -33.97
C ALA A 311 23.77 -10.10 -34.75
N GLY A 312 24.51 -9.16 -34.13
CA GLY A 312 24.98 -7.95 -34.78
C GLY A 312 25.98 -8.20 -35.92
N GLU A 313 26.92 -9.12 -35.74
CA GLU A 313 27.87 -9.55 -36.78
C GLU A 313 27.16 -10.22 -37.95
N ASN A 314 26.23 -11.14 -37.67
CA ASN A 314 25.40 -11.78 -38.70
C ASN A 314 24.58 -10.76 -39.47
N ALA A 315 23.98 -9.77 -38.80
CA ALA A 315 23.22 -8.70 -39.44
C ALA A 315 24.12 -7.83 -40.33
N ARG A 316 25.34 -7.49 -39.88
CA ARG A 316 26.34 -6.78 -40.70
C ARG A 316 26.76 -7.59 -41.92
N HIS A 317 27.03 -8.89 -41.75
CA HIS A 317 27.39 -9.79 -42.85
C HIS A 317 26.27 -9.91 -43.89
N GLN A 318 25.02 -10.08 -43.45
CA GLN A 318 23.86 -10.11 -44.35
C GLN A 318 23.68 -8.79 -45.11
N ARG A 319 23.88 -7.64 -44.45
CA ARG A 319 23.83 -6.33 -45.11
C ARG A 319 24.94 -6.17 -46.15
N TRP A 320 26.16 -6.62 -45.84
CA TRP A 320 27.27 -6.64 -46.79
C TRP A 320 26.98 -7.50 -48.02
N GLN A 321 26.49 -8.73 -47.82
CA GLN A 321 26.11 -9.64 -48.91
C GLN A 321 25.01 -9.04 -49.79
N LYS A 322 24.00 -8.41 -49.19
CA LYS A 322 22.93 -7.70 -49.94
C LYS A 322 23.49 -6.55 -50.77
N ASN A 323 24.35 -5.72 -50.18
CA ASN A 323 24.98 -4.60 -50.88
C ASN A 323 25.90 -5.07 -52.03
N LYS A 324 26.66 -6.15 -51.82
CA LYS A 324 27.50 -6.76 -52.85
C LYS A 324 26.67 -7.23 -54.05
N LYS A 325 25.61 -8.02 -53.79
CA LYS A 325 24.68 -8.45 -54.84
C LYS A 325 24.00 -7.28 -55.57
N ARG A 326 23.71 -6.18 -54.86
CA ARG A 326 23.13 -4.99 -55.48
C ARG A 326 24.10 -4.33 -56.46
N ARG A 327 25.37 -4.18 -56.06
CA ARG A 327 26.44 -3.64 -56.92
C ARG A 327 26.69 -4.51 -58.15
N GLU A 328 26.70 -5.83 -57.98
CA GLU A 328 26.85 -6.78 -59.10
C GLU A 328 25.69 -6.68 -60.11
N ARG A 329 24.46 -6.45 -59.64
CA ARG A 329 23.30 -6.21 -60.51
C ARG A 329 23.37 -4.86 -61.22
N GLU A 330 23.74 -3.81 -60.49
CA GLU A 330 23.95 -2.46 -61.05
C GLU A 330 25.04 -2.48 -62.14
N SER A 331 26.17 -3.18 -61.93
CA SER A 331 27.24 -3.30 -62.94
C SER A 331 26.82 -4.11 -64.16
N ALA A 332 26.15 -5.25 -63.97
CA ALA A 332 25.65 -6.07 -65.09
C ALA A 332 24.60 -5.33 -65.94
N THR A 333 23.82 -4.44 -65.31
CA THR A 333 22.85 -3.60 -66.03
C THR A 333 23.56 -2.49 -66.82
N ALA A 334 24.62 -1.90 -66.26
CA ALA A 334 25.43 -0.89 -66.93
C ALA A 334 26.22 -1.43 -68.12
N GLU A 335 26.69 -2.69 -68.08
CA GLU A 335 27.37 -3.35 -69.21
C GLU A 335 26.42 -3.77 -70.33
N SER A 336 25.12 -3.87 -70.06
CA SER A 336 24.09 -4.23 -71.04
C SER A 336 23.51 -3.04 -71.82
N LEU A 337 23.84 -1.81 -71.42
CA LEU A 337 23.46 -0.57 -72.09
C LEU A 337 24.60 -0.10 -72.99
#